data_AF-A0A349DZA9-F1
#
_entry.id   AF-A0A349DZA9-F1
#
_cell.length_a   1.000
_cell.length_b   1.000
_cell.length_c   1.000
_cell.angle_alpha   90.00
_cell.angle_beta   90.00
_cell.angle_gamma   90.00
#
_symmetry.space_group_name_H-M   'P 1'
#
loop_
_entity.id
_entity.type
_entity.pdbx_description
1 polymer ?
#
loop_
_entity_poly.entity_id
_entity_poly.type
_entity_poly.pdbx_seq_one_letter_code
_entity_poly.pdbx_strand_id
1 'polypeptide(L)'
;KKDKENKKKKSKLREWVDSIIFAVVAATIIRWLIMSAYTIPTPSMEGTQMVGDFLFVSKLHYGARTPKTLLHMPLTDNKIWGTNIPSYLSWVQLPIRRIPGFSDVKNNDVVVFNWPADTAGHPVDMKVNYIKRCIGIPGDKLEVKKTQVYINGKKAVDPEKLQFQYYVETKTPLDDKFLAKYDIYPGNSYISDGSRTVFEMFTTPANIKAIKAQLKEFVVKAEMRVKEPNKASFDIYPNSYWRSKGYKTGKKYNFTALPWNHDYFGPLTIPKEGMKIQLTKENIIKYAPVIMEYEYNDKVEVATDFSKISIDGKEIKEYTFKQDYYFMMGDNRHNSQDSRYWGFVPRDHVVGKAWFTWLSLNPNKGLFSGKIRWGRMFRGIN
;
A
#
# COMPACT_ATOMS: atom_id res chain seq x y z
N LYS A 1 -6.85 51.58 -41.65
CA LYS A 1 -5.93 51.49 -40.49
C LYS A 1 -6.76 51.05 -39.30
N LYS A 2 -6.70 49.75 -38.95
CA LYS A 2 -7.58 49.07 -37.99
C LYS A 2 -7.31 49.51 -36.54
N ASP A 3 -8.40 49.59 -35.78
CA ASP A 3 -8.51 49.98 -34.39
C ASP A 3 -7.54 49.25 -33.45
N LYS A 4 -6.72 50.02 -32.73
CA LYS A 4 -6.07 49.55 -31.50
C LYS A 4 -7.06 49.77 -30.36
N GLU A 5 -7.87 48.76 -30.07
CA GLU A 5 -8.73 48.72 -28.89
C GLU A 5 -7.93 48.99 -27.62
N ASN A 6 -8.34 50.03 -26.92
CA ASN A 6 -7.75 50.54 -25.69
C ASN A 6 -8.11 49.59 -24.52
N LYS A 7 -7.39 48.47 -24.36
CA LYS A 7 -7.58 47.55 -23.22
C LYS A 7 -7.29 48.29 -21.91
N LYS A 8 -8.34 48.65 -21.16
CA LYS A 8 -8.24 49.22 -19.80
C LYS A 8 -7.28 48.37 -18.96
N LYS A 9 -6.23 49.00 -18.39
CA LYS A 9 -5.26 48.34 -17.50
C LYS A 9 -6.01 47.67 -16.34
N LYS A 10 -5.74 46.38 -16.10
CA LYS A 10 -6.31 45.64 -14.98
C LYS A 10 -5.84 46.28 -13.67
N SER A 11 -6.68 46.23 -12.63
CA SER A 11 -6.25 46.60 -11.27
C SER A 11 -5.14 45.67 -10.80
N LYS A 12 -4.13 46.19 -10.09
CA LYS A 12 -3.04 45.39 -9.51
C LYS A 12 -3.56 44.21 -8.67
N LEU A 13 -4.67 44.39 -7.94
CA LEU A 13 -5.30 43.32 -7.17
C LEU A 13 -5.81 42.19 -8.08
N ARG A 14 -6.43 42.53 -9.22
CA ARG A 14 -6.92 41.56 -10.18
C ARG A 14 -5.78 40.78 -10.83
N GLU A 15 -4.66 41.44 -11.12
CA GLU A 15 -3.46 40.76 -11.67
C GLU A 15 -2.89 39.74 -10.68
N TRP A 16 -2.83 40.08 -9.38
CA TRP A 16 -2.44 39.15 -8.33
C TRP A 16 -3.40 37.97 -8.21
N VAL A 17 -4.71 38.22 -8.19
CA VAL A 17 -5.73 37.16 -8.12
C VAL A 17 -5.67 36.24 -9.35
N ASP A 18 -5.58 36.81 -10.56
CA ASP A 18 -5.44 36.06 -11.81
C ASP A 18 -4.19 35.16 -11.77
N SER A 19 -3.08 35.65 -11.22
CA SER A 19 -1.82 34.89 -11.08
C SER A 19 -1.94 33.73 -10.09
N ILE A 20 -2.60 33.95 -8.95
CA ILE A 20 -2.85 32.89 -7.95
C ILE A 20 -3.76 31.81 -8.54
N ILE A 21 -4.86 32.21 -9.20
CA ILE A 21 -5.78 31.27 -9.86
C ILE A 21 -5.02 30.44 -10.91
N PHE A 22 -4.21 31.10 -11.75
CA PHE A 22 -3.39 30.41 -12.73
C PHE A 22 -2.44 29.41 -12.08
N ALA A 23 -1.73 29.81 -11.01
CA ALA A 23 -0.82 28.93 -10.28
C ALA A 23 -1.54 27.72 -9.68
N VAL A 24 -2.73 27.90 -9.09
CA VAL A 24 -3.55 26.82 -8.52
C VAL A 24 -4.03 25.86 -9.60
N VAL A 25 -4.49 26.38 -10.75
CA VAL A 25 -4.92 25.55 -11.89
C VAL A 25 -3.73 24.76 -12.45
N ALA A 26 -2.61 25.41 -12.69
CA ALA A 26 -1.39 24.75 -13.19
C ALA A 26 -0.90 23.68 -12.20
N ALA A 27 -0.82 24.00 -10.90
CA ALA A 27 -0.43 23.04 -9.87
C ALA A 27 -1.41 21.87 -9.77
N THR A 28 -2.71 22.11 -9.94
CA THR A 28 -3.73 21.05 -9.98
C THR A 28 -3.54 20.12 -11.18
N ILE A 29 -3.28 20.68 -12.38
CA ILE A 29 -3.04 19.90 -13.60
C ILE A 29 -1.75 19.09 -13.46
N ILE A 30 -0.67 19.69 -12.97
CA ILE A 30 0.61 19.00 -12.72
C ILE A 30 0.41 17.88 -11.69
N ARG A 31 -0.27 18.17 -10.58
CA ARG A 31 -0.60 17.19 -9.54
C ARG A 31 -1.43 16.06 -10.10
N TRP A 32 -2.38 16.36 -10.98
CA TRP A 32 -3.27 15.37 -11.55
C TRP A 32 -2.59 14.47 -12.58
N LEU A 33 -1.85 15.04 -13.55
CA LEU A 33 -1.32 14.33 -14.72
C LEU A 33 0.13 13.88 -14.59
N ILE A 34 0.98 14.63 -13.88
CA ILE A 34 2.43 14.47 -13.97
C ILE A 34 2.98 13.82 -12.71
N MET A 35 2.84 14.49 -11.57
CA MET A 35 3.44 14.03 -10.32
C MET A 35 2.73 14.56 -9.08
N SER A 36 2.75 13.78 -8.00
CA SER A 36 2.22 14.19 -6.69
C SER A 36 3.29 14.06 -5.62
N ALA A 37 3.28 14.97 -4.65
CA ALA A 37 4.11 14.88 -3.46
C ALA A 37 3.36 14.15 -2.33
N TYR A 38 4.04 13.25 -1.62
CA TYR A 38 3.49 12.53 -0.47
C TYR A 38 4.49 12.49 0.67
N THR A 39 3.97 12.37 1.89
CA THR A 39 4.73 12.11 3.11
C THR A 39 4.53 10.65 3.53
N ILE A 40 5.55 10.03 4.12
CA ILE A 40 5.49 8.68 4.69
C ILE A 40 5.17 8.77 6.19
N PRO A 41 3.94 8.44 6.62
CA PRO A 41 3.55 8.52 8.03
C PRO A 41 3.78 7.22 8.81
N THR A 42 3.92 6.07 8.15
CA THR A 42 3.93 4.75 8.80
C THR A 42 5.16 3.90 8.43
N PRO A 43 5.56 2.96 9.31
CA PRO A 43 6.81 2.20 9.17
C PRO A 43 6.76 1.02 8.18
N SER A 44 5.64 0.80 7.48
CA SER A 44 5.44 -0.42 6.64
C SER A 44 6.44 -0.61 5.50
N MET A 45 7.12 0.45 5.07
CA MET A 45 8.16 0.44 4.04
C MET A 45 9.56 0.71 4.61
N GLU A 46 9.74 0.63 5.93
CA GLU A 46 11.02 0.91 6.60
C GLU A 46 12.18 0.10 6.03
N GLY A 47 13.38 0.69 6.12
CA GLY A 47 14.54 0.30 5.32
C GLY A 47 14.58 1.07 4.01
N THR A 48 13.60 0.84 3.13
CA THR A 48 13.50 1.52 1.83
C THR A 48 13.01 2.95 1.97
N GLN A 49 11.88 3.15 2.65
CA GLN A 49 11.27 4.45 2.97
C GLN A 49 11.01 4.55 4.47
N MET A 50 11.53 5.60 5.10
CA MET A 50 11.43 5.82 6.54
C MET A 50 10.26 6.75 6.85
N VAL A 51 9.70 6.64 8.06
CA VAL A 51 8.73 7.62 8.57
C VAL A 51 9.35 9.02 8.54
N GLY A 52 8.62 9.98 7.95
CA GLY A 52 9.05 11.35 7.72
C GLY A 52 9.82 11.57 6.41
N ASP A 53 9.90 10.57 5.53
CA ASP A 53 10.31 10.78 4.14
C ASP A 53 9.21 11.49 3.35
N PHE A 54 9.61 12.41 2.47
CA PHE A 54 8.77 13.12 1.52
C PHE A 54 9.23 12.76 0.11
N LEU A 55 8.32 12.29 -0.72
CA LEU A 55 8.64 11.74 -2.03
C LEU A 55 7.73 12.28 -3.12
N PHE A 56 8.27 12.32 -4.34
CA PHE A 56 7.48 12.52 -5.54
C PHE A 56 7.09 11.18 -6.15
N VAL A 57 5.82 11.09 -6.50
CA VAL A 57 5.25 9.97 -7.26
C VAL A 57 5.07 10.43 -8.69
N SER A 58 5.66 9.72 -9.63
CA SER A 58 5.49 9.98 -11.05
C SER A 58 4.28 9.20 -11.57
N LYS A 59 3.29 9.93 -12.07
CA LYS A 59 2.09 9.37 -12.71
C LYS A 59 2.34 9.01 -14.18
N LEU A 60 3.32 9.66 -14.80
CA LEU A 60 3.69 9.43 -16.20
C LEU A 60 4.25 8.02 -16.43
N HIS A 61 4.88 7.40 -15.42
CA HIS A 61 5.41 6.03 -15.56
C HIS A 61 4.29 5.05 -15.90
N TYR A 62 3.28 4.92 -15.03
CA TYR A 62 2.18 3.96 -15.21
C TYR A 62 0.95 4.54 -15.91
N GLY A 63 1.08 5.75 -16.47
CA GLY A 63 0.01 6.46 -17.13
C GLY A 63 -0.94 7.15 -16.15
N ALA A 64 -1.25 8.43 -16.39
CA ALA A 64 -2.21 9.15 -15.55
C ALA A 64 -3.64 8.63 -15.78
N ARG A 65 -4.44 8.60 -14.71
CA ARG A 65 -5.86 8.27 -14.79
C ARG A 65 -6.74 9.52 -14.88
N THR A 66 -7.86 9.43 -15.59
CA THR A 66 -8.90 10.46 -15.55
C THR A 66 -9.53 10.54 -14.16
N PRO A 67 -9.93 11.73 -13.69
CA PRO A 67 -10.59 11.88 -12.41
C PRO A 67 -11.95 11.19 -12.49
N LYS A 68 -12.28 10.40 -11.47
CA LYS A 68 -13.64 9.90 -11.26
C LYS A 68 -14.48 11.02 -10.67
N THR A 69 -13.89 11.82 -9.80
CA THR A 69 -14.55 12.90 -9.06
C THR A 69 -14.19 14.27 -9.65
N LEU A 70 -15.06 14.82 -10.48
CA LEU A 70 -14.82 16.08 -11.20
C LEU A 70 -14.78 17.29 -10.27
N LEU A 71 -15.73 17.37 -9.35
CA LEU A 71 -15.89 18.50 -8.44
C LEU A 71 -15.18 18.17 -7.13
N HIS A 72 -13.89 18.52 -7.07
CA HIS A 72 -13.08 18.42 -5.86
C HIS A 72 -12.32 19.73 -5.64
N MET A 73 -12.08 20.07 -4.37
CA MET A 73 -11.32 21.25 -4.03
C MET A 73 -9.84 21.06 -4.41
N PRO A 74 -9.25 21.99 -5.18
CA PRO A 74 -7.85 21.93 -5.59
C PRO A 74 -6.91 21.68 -4.42
N LEU A 75 -5.84 20.93 -4.67
CA LEU A 75 -4.74 20.69 -3.73
C LEU A 75 -5.12 19.98 -2.41
N THR A 76 -6.33 19.44 -2.31
CA THR A 76 -6.77 18.62 -1.18
C THR A 76 -6.90 17.15 -1.54
N ASP A 77 -6.82 16.28 -0.54
CA ASP A 77 -7.13 14.87 -0.67
C ASP A 77 -8.63 14.65 -0.38
N ASN A 78 -9.01 13.85 0.62
CA ASN A 78 -10.40 13.48 0.89
C ASN A 78 -11.20 14.50 1.73
N LYS A 79 -10.53 15.37 2.48
CA LYS A 79 -11.15 16.34 3.39
C LYS A 79 -10.56 17.73 3.20
N ILE A 80 -11.38 18.74 3.51
CA ILE A 80 -10.92 20.14 3.59
C ILE A 80 -9.97 20.26 4.79
N TRP A 81 -8.82 20.91 4.58
CA TRP A 81 -7.80 21.14 5.60
C TRP A 81 -8.41 21.71 6.90
N GLY A 82 -8.10 21.07 8.04
CA GLY A 82 -8.57 21.50 9.36
C GLY A 82 -10.03 21.14 9.68
N THR A 83 -10.72 20.37 8.82
CA THR A 83 -12.12 20.01 9.04
C THR A 83 -12.38 18.52 8.77
N ASN A 84 -13.58 18.05 9.10
CA ASN A 84 -14.09 16.73 8.70
C ASN A 84 -14.99 16.78 7.45
N ILE A 85 -15.06 17.92 6.78
CA ILE A 85 -15.92 18.12 5.62
C ILE A 85 -15.24 17.48 4.40
N PRO A 86 -15.96 16.64 3.60
CA PRO A 86 -15.44 16.13 2.35
C PRO A 86 -15.00 17.25 1.42
N SER A 87 -13.85 17.09 0.79
CA SER A 87 -13.32 18.04 -0.19
C SER A 87 -13.98 17.94 -1.57
N TYR A 88 -14.95 17.04 -1.75
CA TYR A 88 -15.48 16.67 -3.06
C TYR A 88 -16.98 16.40 -3.04
N LEU A 89 -17.61 16.51 -4.22
CA LEU A 89 -19.02 16.16 -4.44
C LEU A 89 -19.11 14.82 -5.18
N SER A 90 -19.80 13.85 -4.58
CA SER A 90 -19.90 12.47 -5.09
C SER A 90 -21.04 12.24 -6.09
N TRP A 91 -21.87 13.24 -6.36
CA TRP A 91 -23.11 13.14 -7.16
C TRP A 91 -22.90 12.82 -8.65
N VAL A 92 -21.71 13.10 -9.17
CA VAL A 92 -21.35 12.96 -10.58
C VAL A 92 -19.99 12.28 -10.60
N GLN A 93 -19.99 11.03 -11.05
CA GLN A 93 -18.79 10.21 -11.15
C GLN A 93 -18.59 9.78 -12.59
N LEU A 94 -17.38 9.95 -13.11
CA LEU A 94 -17.02 9.50 -14.44
C LEU A 94 -16.34 8.11 -14.40
N PRO A 95 -16.44 7.33 -15.48
CA PRO A 95 -15.63 6.13 -15.61
C PRO A 95 -14.15 6.50 -15.63
N ILE A 96 -13.34 5.73 -14.90
CA ILE A 96 -11.89 5.91 -14.87
C ILE A 96 -11.32 5.35 -16.17
N ARG A 97 -10.53 6.16 -16.86
CA ARG A 97 -9.71 5.75 -18.00
C ARG A 97 -8.25 6.05 -17.68
N ARG A 98 -7.34 5.26 -18.25
CA ARG A 98 -5.90 5.44 -18.09
C ARG A 98 -5.28 5.88 -19.41
N ILE A 99 -4.51 6.95 -19.36
CA ILE A 99 -3.71 7.43 -20.49
C ILE A 99 -2.45 6.55 -20.57
N PRO A 100 -1.89 6.27 -21.76
CA PRO A 100 -0.63 5.53 -21.87
C PRO A 100 0.48 6.12 -21.00
N GLY A 101 1.23 5.25 -20.34
CA GLY A 101 2.41 5.60 -19.55
C GLY A 101 3.71 5.24 -20.27
N PHE A 102 4.84 5.62 -19.68
CA PHE A 102 6.17 5.25 -20.18
C PHE A 102 6.53 3.77 -19.92
N SER A 103 5.85 3.11 -18.97
CA SER A 103 6.10 1.71 -18.60
C SER A 103 4.92 1.10 -17.86
N ASP A 104 4.79 -0.22 -17.86
CA ASP A 104 3.90 -0.90 -16.91
C ASP A 104 4.57 -1.10 -15.54
N VAL A 105 3.74 -1.40 -14.53
CA VAL A 105 4.21 -1.79 -13.20
C VAL A 105 4.95 -3.12 -13.30
N LYS A 106 6.14 -3.19 -12.72
CA LYS A 106 6.98 -4.39 -12.72
C LYS A 106 7.10 -4.97 -11.32
N ASN A 107 7.45 -6.25 -11.23
CA ASN A 107 7.88 -6.83 -9.97
C ASN A 107 9.01 -5.99 -9.39
N ASN A 108 8.98 -5.84 -8.07
CA ASN A 108 9.88 -5.04 -7.26
C ASN A 108 9.72 -3.51 -7.38
N ASP A 109 8.84 -2.95 -8.22
CA ASP A 109 8.60 -1.51 -8.22
C ASP A 109 7.96 -1.04 -6.91
N VAL A 110 8.35 0.15 -6.42
CA VAL A 110 7.63 0.81 -5.32
C VAL A 110 6.50 1.67 -5.90
N VAL A 111 5.27 1.33 -5.52
CA VAL A 111 4.04 1.84 -6.14
C VAL A 111 3.19 2.56 -5.10
N VAL A 112 2.67 3.73 -5.49
CA VAL A 112 1.61 4.42 -4.76
C VAL A 112 0.27 4.10 -5.42
N PHE A 113 -0.72 3.76 -4.60
CA PHE A 113 -2.04 3.35 -5.04
C PHE A 113 -3.08 3.73 -3.98
N ASN A 114 -4.34 3.82 -4.39
CA ASN A 114 -5.45 3.98 -3.46
C ASN A 114 -5.78 2.66 -2.78
N TRP A 115 -5.96 2.67 -1.47
CA TRP A 115 -6.20 1.46 -0.68
C TRP A 115 -7.53 0.79 -1.05
N PRO A 116 -7.52 -0.45 -1.60
CA PRO A 116 -8.74 -1.05 -2.13
C PRO A 116 -9.82 -1.31 -1.07
N ALA A 117 -9.41 -1.74 0.13
CA ALA A 117 -10.29 -2.14 1.23
C ALA A 117 -10.82 -0.98 2.08
N ASP A 118 -10.73 0.27 1.61
CA ASP A 118 -11.38 1.42 2.23
C ASP A 118 -12.90 1.19 2.34
N THR A 119 -13.41 1.12 3.57
CA THR A 119 -14.81 0.80 3.86
C THR A 119 -15.72 2.03 3.90
N ALA A 120 -15.17 3.23 3.71
CA ALA A 120 -15.93 4.48 3.82
C ALA A 120 -16.70 4.85 2.54
N GLY A 121 -16.68 3.98 1.51
CA GLY A 121 -17.44 4.19 0.27
C GLY A 121 -16.93 5.36 -0.58
N HIS A 122 -15.69 5.80 -0.36
CA HIS A 122 -15.09 6.87 -1.14
C HIS A 122 -14.92 6.45 -2.62
N PRO A 123 -15.09 7.39 -3.58
CA PRO A 123 -14.63 7.20 -4.95
C PRO A 123 -13.16 6.78 -4.98
N VAL A 124 -12.76 5.95 -5.95
CA VAL A 124 -11.40 5.38 -6.02
C VAL A 124 -10.30 6.45 -5.93
N ASP A 125 -10.52 7.63 -6.52
CA ASP A 125 -9.57 8.74 -6.51
C ASP A 125 -9.53 9.55 -5.21
N MET A 126 -10.47 9.32 -4.29
CA MET A 126 -10.58 9.94 -2.97
C MET A 126 -10.26 8.98 -1.82
N LYS A 127 -10.03 7.70 -2.12
CA LYS A 127 -9.55 6.71 -1.15
C LYS A 127 -8.16 7.05 -0.63
N VAL A 128 -7.84 6.61 0.58
CA VAL A 128 -6.53 6.80 1.22
C VAL A 128 -5.40 6.23 0.34
N ASN A 129 -4.31 6.98 0.18
CA ASN A 129 -3.14 6.55 -0.57
C ASN A 129 -2.24 5.65 0.29
N TYR A 130 -1.78 4.54 -0.28
CA TYR A 130 -0.82 3.62 0.29
C TYR A 130 0.39 3.51 -0.64
N ILE A 131 1.55 3.23 -0.03
CA ILE A 131 2.79 2.90 -0.73
C ILE A 131 3.26 1.53 -0.30
N LYS A 132 3.57 0.68 -1.28
CA LYS A 132 4.07 -0.69 -1.09
C LYS A 132 4.96 -1.08 -2.27
N ARG A 133 5.66 -2.18 -2.14
CA ARG A 133 6.39 -2.82 -3.24
C ARG A 133 5.48 -3.78 -4.00
N CYS A 134 5.47 -3.69 -5.32
CA CYS A 134 4.77 -4.62 -6.19
C CYS A 134 5.53 -5.94 -6.23
N ILE A 135 4.97 -6.98 -5.64
CA ILE A 135 5.60 -8.30 -5.58
C ILE A 135 5.11 -9.21 -6.71
N GLY A 136 3.81 -9.18 -7.00
CA GLY A 136 3.20 -9.93 -8.10
C GLY A 136 2.51 -9.01 -9.09
N ILE A 137 2.77 -9.23 -10.38
CA ILE A 137 2.13 -8.54 -11.51
C ILE A 137 1.04 -9.44 -12.15
N PRO A 138 0.22 -8.94 -13.08
CA PRO A 138 -0.87 -9.70 -13.68
C PRO A 138 -0.40 -11.04 -14.27
N GLY A 139 -1.01 -12.14 -13.84
CA GLY A 139 -0.72 -13.50 -14.29
C GLY A 139 0.33 -14.25 -13.46
N ASP A 140 1.04 -13.57 -12.56
CA ASP A 140 2.00 -14.25 -11.67
C ASP A 140 1.32 -15.22 -10.72
N LYS A 141 2.00 -16.34 -10.43
CA LYS A 141 1.65 -17.23 -9.31
C LYS A 141 2.55 -16.93 -8.12
N LEU A 142 1.98 -16.34 -7.08
CA LEU A 142 2.66 -15.95 -5.86
C LEU A 142 2.51 -17.01 -4.77
N GLU A 143 3.60 -17.31 -4.08
CA GLU A 143 3.64 -18.18 -2.91
C GLU A 143 4.64 -17.63 -1.89
N VAL A 144 4.35 -17.72 -0.60
CA VAL A 144 5.27 -17.38 0.49
C VAL A 144 5.54 -18.64 1.28
N LYS A 145 6.82 -18.99 1.46
CA LYS A 145 7.26 -20.12 2.28
C LYS A 145 8.26 -19.62 3.29
N LYS A 146 7.92 -19.70 4.58
CA LYS A 146 8.79 -19.29 5.68
C LYS A 146 9.35 -17.88 5.42
N THR A 147 8.43 -16.92 5.22
CA THR A 147 8.69 -15.49 4.94
C THR A 147 9.31 -15.15 3.58
N GLN A 148 9.85 -16.14 2.85
CA GLN A 148 10.40 -15.96 1.50
C GLN A 148 9.29 -15.99 0.44
N VAL A 149 9.29 -15.00 -0.44
CA VAL A 149 8.38 -14.95 -1.60
C VAL A 149 8.96 -15.74 -2.77
N TYR A 150 8.08 -16.46 -3.46
CA TYR A 150 8.30 -17.13 -4.74
C TYR A 150 7.28 -16.63 -5.76
N ILE A 151 7.75 -16.31 -6.97
CA ILE A 151 6.94 -15.94 -8.12
C ILE A 151 7.17 -16.98 -9.21
N ASN A 152 6.10 -17.60 -9.69
CA ASN A 152 6.14 -18.65 -10.72
C ASN A 152 7.11 -19.79 -10.35
N GLY A 153 7.15 -20.15 -9.06
CA GLY A 153 8.03 -21.18 -8.50
C GLY A 153 9.48 -20.76 -8.27
N LYS A 154 9.90 -19.56 -8.69
CA LYS A 154 11.26 -19.03 -8.51
C LYS A 154 11.31 -18.09 -7.32
N LYS A 155 12.41 -18.13 -6.57
CA LYS A 155 12.65 -17.20 -5.44
C LYS A 155 12.60 -15.76 -5.96
N ALA A 156 11.74 -14.93 -5.38
CA ALA A 156 11.68 -13.52 -5.70
C ALA A 156 12.92 -12.78 -5.16
N VAL A 157 13.30 -11.69 -5.81
CA VAL A 157 14.38 -10.83 -5.35
C VAL A 157 13.90 -10.04 -4.14
N ASP A 158 14.64 -10.13 -3.03
CA ASP A 158 14.35 -9.34 -1.85
C ASP A 158 15.01 -7.97 -1.93
N PRO A 159 14.33 -6.90 -1.48
CA PRO A 159 14.94 -5.58 -1.34
C PRO A 159 16.07 -5.61 -0.30
N GLU A 160 17.10 -4.81 -0.53
CA GLU A 160 18.34 -4.81 0.27
C GLU A 160 18.09 -4.60 1.77
N LYS A 161 17.12 -3.73 2.10
CA LYS A 161 16.80 -3.35 3.48
C LYS A 161 15.52 -4.00 3.99
N LEU A 162 15.21 -5.21 3.53
CA LEU A 162 14.05 -5.97 3.98
C LEU A 162 14.09 -6.20 5.51
N GLN A 163 12.97 -5.92 6.18
CA GLN A 163 12.87 -6.07 7.64
C GLN A 163 11.85 -7.14 8.03
N PHE A 164 12.14 -7.79 9.17
CA PHE A 164 11.27 -8.75 9.83
C PHE A 164 11.19 -8.44 11.33
N GLN A 165 10.20 -9.03 11.99
CA GLN A 165 10.09 -9.02 13.44
C GLN A 165 11.04 -10.05 14.06
N TYR A 166 11.81 -9.62 15.04
CA TYR A 166 12.73 -10.43 15.82
C TYR A 166 12.40 -10.31 17.31
N TYR A 167 12.60 -11.42 18.02
CA TYR A 167 12.74 -11.41 19.47
C TYR A 167 14.22 -11.44 19.82
N VAL A 168 14.70 -10.38 20.46
CA VAL A 168 16.07 -10.23 20.91
C VAL A 168 16.09 -10.18 22.43
N GLU A 169 16.62 -11.23 23.04
CA GLU A 169 16.79 -11.37 24.48
C GLU A 169 18.22 -11.02 24.86
N THR A 170 18.35 -10.15 25.86
CA THR A 170 19.63 -9.63 26.34
C THR A 170 19.72 -9.72 27.86
N LYS A 171 20.94 -9.78 28.39
CA LYS A 171 21.21 -9.79 29.85
C LYS A 171 20.93 -8.43 30.52
N THR A 172 20.97 -7.35 29.75
CA THR A 172 20.76 -5.98 30.23
C THR A 172 19.98 -5.17 29.21
N PRO A 173 19.17 -4.19 29.63
CA PRO A 173 18.48 -3.29 28.71
C PRO A 173 19.43 -2.62 27.71
N LEU A 174 18.98 -2.49 26.46
CA LEU A 174 19.65 -1.73 25.41
C LEU A 174 19.20 -0.27 25.47
N ASP A 175 20.15 0.65 25.45
CA ASP A 175 19.86 2.10 25.41
C ASP A 175 19.31 2.53 24.03
N ASP A 176 18.42 3.52 24.03
CA ASP A 176 17.80 4.04 22.80
C ASP A 176 18.83 4.57 21.80
N LYS A 177 19.96 5.14 22.26
CA LYS A 177 21.02 5.60 21.35
C LYS A 177 21.73 4.41 20.70
N PHE A 178 21.80 3.26 21.35
CA PHE A 178 22.33 2.04 20.73
C PHE A 178 21.41 1.57 19.60
N LEU A 179 20.09 1.52 19.85
CA LEU A 179 19.11 1.08 18.85
C LEU A 179 18.99 2.05 17.68
N ALA A 180 19.07 3.35 17.95
CA ALA A 180 19.07 4.39 16.92
C ALA A 180 20.25 4.27 15.93
N LYS A 181 21.40 3.67 16.32
CA LYS A 181 22.51 3.41 15.39
C LYS A 181 22.14 2.43 14.28
N TYR A 182 21.15 1.58 14.53
CA TYR A 182 20.65 0.57 13.60
C TYR A 182 19.34 0.99 12.94
N ASP A 183 18.92 2.25 13.11
CA ASP A 183 17.59 2.77 12.71
C ASP A 183 16.44 1.93 13.30
N ILE A 184 16.66 1.34 14.48
CA ILE A 184 15.62 0.65 15.25
C ILE A 184 15.04 1.67 16.21
N TYR A 185 13.78 2.02 16.00
CA TYR A 185 13.02 2.88 16.89
C TYR A 185 12.00 1.98 17.59
N PRO A 186 12.38 1.34 18.71
CA PRO A 186 11.45 0.46 19.40
C PRO A 186 10.21 1.27 19.81
N GLY A 187 9.03 0.74 19.52
CA GLY A 187 7.86 1.11 20.32
C GLY A 187 8.07 0.61 21.76
N ASN A 188 7.19 1.01 22.68
CA ASN A 188 7.23 0.70 24.12
C ASN A 188 7.07 -0.81 24.47
N SER A 189 7.54 -1.74 23.65
CA SER A 189 7.30 -3.18 23.80
C SER A 189 8.61 -3.93 24.07
N TYR A 190 9.16 -3.71 25.26
CA TYR A 190 10.12 -4.63 25.86
C TYR A 190 9.52 -5.20 27.15
N ILE A 191 9.83 -6.46 27.43
CA ILE A 191 9.48 -7.12 28.69
C ILE A 191 10.79 -7.36 29.43
N SER A 192 10.84 -6.90 30.68
CA SER A 192 11.97 -7.15 31.58
C SER A 192 11.46 -7.88 32.81
N ASP A 193 12.08 -9.01 33.15
CA ASP A 193 11.79 -9.77 34.37
C ASP A 193 12.81 -9.50 35.49
N GLY A 194 13.68 -8.49 35.31
CA GLY A 194 14.76 -8.14 36.23
C GLY A 194 16.07 -8.90 35.99
N SER A 195 16.05 -9.99 35.23
CA SER A 195 17.24 -10.78 34.85
C SER A 195 17.56 -10.72 33.36
N ARG A 196 16.52 -10.61 32.53
CA ARG A 196 16.60 -10.56 31.07
C ARG A 196 15.70 -9.46 30.55
N THR A 197 16.08 -8.91 29.41
CA THR A 197 15.25 -7.96 28.67
C THR A 197 15.00 -8.51 27.27
N VAL A 198 13.72 -8.71 26.95
CA VAL A 198 13.25 -9.17 25.63
C VAL A 198 12.74 -7.97 24.85
N PHE A 199 13.35 -7.74 23.71
CA PHE A 199 12.97 -6.71 22.75
C PHE A 199 12.23 -7.33 21.57
N GLU A 200 11.08 -6.74 21.24
CA GLU A 200 10.43 -6.96 19.95
C GLU A 200 10.92 -5.89 18.96
N MET A 201 11.63 -6.33 17.92
CA MET A 201 12.30 -5.41 16.99
C MET A 201 11.88 -5.69 15.56
N PHE A 202 11.58 -4.63 14.80
CA PHE A 202 11.49 -4.71 13.34
C PHE A 202 12.80 -4.22 12.75
N THR A 203 13.57 -5.13 12.15
CA THR A 203 14.89 -4.78 11.63
C THR A 203 15.36 -5.77 10.57
N THR A 204 16.52 -5.48 9.96
CA THR A 204 17.07 -6.33 8.89
C THR A 204 17.84 -7.53 9.47
N PRO A 205 17.96 -8.64 8.72
CA PRO A 205 18.84 -9.74 9.10
C PRO A 205 20.30 -9.30 9.31
N ALA A 206 20.77 -8.31 8.53
CA ALA A 206 22.11 -7.74 8.66
C ALA A 206 22.29 -7.00 10.00
N ASN A 207 21.30 -6.22 10.43
CA ASN A 207 21.32 -5.55 11.74
C ASN A 207 21.34 -6.56 12.89
N ILE A 208 20.56 -7.63 12.81
CA ILE A 208 20.60 -8.70 13.83
C ILE A 208 21.98 -9.35 13.90
N LYS A 209 22.62 -9.61 12.75
CA LYS A 209 23.99 -10.13 12.71
C LYS A 209 24.99 -9.15 13.36
N ALA A 210 24.86 -7.86 13.08
CA ALA A 210 25.72 -6.82 13.66
C ALA A 210 25.51 -6.67 15.18
N ILE A 211 24.26 -6.65 15.64
CA ILE A 211 23.92 -6.60 17.07
C ILE A 211 24.49 -7.81 17.81
N LYS A 212 24.32 -9.03 17.27
CA LYS A 212 24.93 -10.24 17.83
C LYS A 212 26.45 -10.15 17.90
N ALA A 213 27.10 -9.63 16.85
CA ALA A 213 28.55 -9.50 16.81
C ALA A 213 29.08 -8.46 17.82
N GLN A 214 28.37 -7.35 17.99
CA GLN A 214 28.78 -6.28 18.90
C GLN A 214 28.53 -6.65 20.37
N LEU A 215 27.38 -7.24 20.67
CA LEU A 215 26.97 -7.57 22.03
C LEU A 215 27.46 -8.95 22.49
N LYS A 216 27.85 -9.85 21.58
CA LYS A 216 28.40 -11.18 21.89
C LYS A 216 27.55 -11.90 22.96
N GLU A 217 28.16 -12.22 24.10
CA GLU A 217 27.56 -12.94 25.23
C GLU A 217 26.45 -12.17 25.98
N PHE A 218 26.25 -10.89 25.68
CA PHE A 218 25.12 -10.12 26.20
C PHE A 218 23.81 -10.46 25.49
N VAL A 219 23.85 -11.01 24.26
CA VAL A 219 22.67 -11.51 23.55
C VAL A 219 22.46 -12.97 23.92
N VAL A 220 21.40 -13.25 24.66
CA VAL A 220 20.98 -14.62 25.02
C VAL A 220 20.31 -15.29 23.83
N LYS A 221 19.43 -14.55 23.14
CA LYS A 221 18.63 -15.07 22.03
C LYS A 221 18.36 -13.96 21.02
N ALA A 222 18.38 -14.29 19.73
CA ALA A 222 17.92 -13.36 18.70
C ALA A 222 17.41 -14.14 17.49
N GLU A 223 16.09 -14.26 17.40
CA GLU A 223 15.38 -15.12 16.44
C GLU A 223 14.27 -14.36 15.72
N MET A 224 14.10 -14.66 14.43
CA MET A 224 12.98 -14.15 13.66
C MET A 224 11.70 -14.81 14.15
N ARG A 225 10.64 -14.03 14.33
CA ARG A 225 9.31 -14.60 14.58
C ARG A 225 8.75 -15.15 13.28
N VAL A 226 8.47 -16.45 13.27
CA VAL A 226 7.85 -17.12 12.12
C VAL A 226 6.69 -17.96 12.64
N LYS A 227 5.52 -17.84 12.04
CA LYS A 227 4.35 -18.68 12.33
C LYS A 227 4.55 -20.10 11.83
N GLU A 228 3.82 -21.06 12.40
CA GLU A 228 3.84 -22.43 11.91
C GLU A 228 3.17 -22.56 10.52
N PRO A 229 3.68 -23.45 9.64
CA PRO A 229 3.01 -23.76 8.39
C PRO A 229 1.63 -24.39 8.65
N ASN A 230 0.73 -24.27 7.69
CA ASN A 230 -0.63 -24.81 7.73
C ASN A 230 -1.53 -24.30 8.88
N LYS A 231 -1.13 -23.23 9.58
CA LYS A 231 -1.96 -22.55 10.58
C LYS A 231 -2.64 -21.33 9.96
N ALA A 232 -3.94 -21.48 9.66
CA ALA A 232 -4.77 -20.40 9.13
C ALA A 232 -4.80 -19.20 10.08
N SER A 233 -4.63 -18.00 9.53
CA SER A 233 -4.86 -16.73 10.21
C SER A 233 -6.09 -16.05 9.61
N PHE A 234 -7.03 -15.62 10.46
CA PHE A 234 -8.32 -15.07 10.03
C PHE A 234 -8.26 -13.60 9.59
N ASP A 235 -7.14 -12.93 9.84
CA ASP A 235 -6.79 -11.59 9.37
C ASP A 235 -6.11 -11.61 7.99
N ILE A 236 -5.84 -12.78 7.43
CA ILE A 236 -5.20 -12.97 6.12
C ILE A 236 -6.24 -13.22 5.03
N TYR A 237 -6.05 -12.58 3.89
CA TYR A 237 -6.88 -12.75 2.70
C TYR A 237 -6.82 -14.21 2.20
N PRO A 238 -7.94 -14.81 1.75
CA PRO A 238 -9.29 -14.25 1.67
C PRO A 238 -10.13 -14.44 2.95
N ASN A 239 -9.59 -15.11 3.98
CA ASN A 239 -10.31 -15.39 5.24
C ASN A 239 -10.80 -14.09 5.89
N SER A 240 -9.96 -13.05 5.90
CA SER A 240 -10.27 -11.71 6.42
C SER A 240 -11.48 -11.06 5.76
N TYR A 241 -11.56 -11.15 4.43
CA TYR A 241 -12.64 -10.55 3.64
C TYR A 241 -13.98 -11.20 4.00
N TRP A 242 -14.07 -12.53 3.95
CA TRP A 242 -15.32 -13.24 4.23
C TRP A 242 -15.77 -13.09 5.67
N ARG A 243 -14.82 -13.09 6.61
CA ARG A 243 -15.11 -12.80 8.02
C ARG A 243 -15.69 -11.38 8.18
N SER A 244 -15.06 -10.37 7.60
CA SER A 244 -15.55 -8.98 7.64
C SER A 244 -16.93 -8.83 6.98
N LYS A 245 -17.12 -9.42 5.80
CA LYS A 245 -18.40 -9.38 5.07
C LYS A 245 -19.52 -10.05 5.84
N GLY A 246 -19.24 -11.18 6.49
CA GLY A 246 -20.19 -11.86 7.36
C GLY A 246 -20.66 -10.98 8.52
N TYR A 247 -19.72 -10.31 9.21
CA TYR A 247 -20.07 -9.37 10.28
C TYR A 247 -20.93 -8.20 9.78
N LYS A 248 -20.59 -7.61 8.63
CA LYS A 248 -21.32 -6.46 8.06
C LYS A 248 -22.74 -6.80 7.59
N THR A 249 -22.94 -8.03 7.10
CA THR A 249 -24.22 -8.44 6.48
C THR A 249 -25.08 -9.30 7.41
N GLY A 250 -24.58 -9.69 8.57
CA GLY A 250 -25.22 -10.70 9.44
C GLY A 250 -25.23 -12.11 8.86
N LYS A 251 -24.60 -12.35 7.70
CA LYS A 251 -24.54 -13.67 7.05
C LYS A 251 -23.38 -14.49 7.61
N LYS A 252 -23.62 -15.77 7.90
CA LYS A 252 -22.56 -16.72 8.27
C LYS A 252 -22.04 -17.43 7.02
N TYR A 253 -20.87 -17.02 6.55
CA TYR A 253 -20.16 -17.70 5.45
C TYR A 253 -19.44 -18.94 5.98
N ASN A 254 -19.83 -20.12 5.50
CA ASN A 254 -19.34 -21.42 5.93
C ASN A 254 -18.19 -21.89 5.02
N PHE A 255 -16.98 -21.37 5.27
CA PHE A 255 -15.77 -21.84 4.61
C PHE A 255 -14.78 -22.47 5.60
N THR A 256 -14.05 -23.47 5.12
CA THR A 256 -12.79 -23.87 5.75
C THR A 256 -11.76 -22.81 5.42
N ALA A 257 -11.23 -22.16 6.45
CA ALA A 257 -10.19 -21.15 6.28
C ALA A 257 -9.02 -21.74 5.49
N LEU A 258 -8.55 -21.01 4.48
CA LEU A 258 -7.33 -21.41 3.80
C LEU A 258 -6.20 -21.43 4.83
N PRO A 259 -5.31 -22.43 4.80
CA PRO A 259 -4.27 -22.64 5.81
C PRO A 259 -3.10 -21.66 5.67
N TRP A 260 -3.42 -20.40 5.37
CA TRP A 260 -2.51 -19.31 5.08
C TRP A 260 -2.32 -18.41 6.31
N ASN A 261 -1.09 -17.95 6.48
CA ASN A 261 -0.72 -16.88 7.37
C ASN A 261 0.28 -15.93 6.67
N HIS A 262 0.76 -14.89 7.35
CA HIS A 262 1.65 -13.91 6.71
C HIS A 262 3.06 -14.44 6.35
N ASP A 263 3.45 -15.59 6.91
CA ASP A 263 4.74 -16.26 6.67
C ASP A 263 4.65 -17.45 5.72
N TYR A 264 3.43 -18.00 5.56
CA TYR A 264 3.09 -19.11 4.67
C TYR A 264 1.78 -18.77 3.95
N PHE A 265 1.87 -18.28 2.71
CA PHE A 265 0.75 -17.74 1.96
C PHE A 265 0.70 -18.31 0.54
N GLY A 266 -0.50 -18.55 0.03
CA GLY A 266 -0.66 -19.07 -1.32
C GLY A 266 -0.49 -20.59 -1.44
N PRO A 267 -0.36 -21.11 -2.66
CA PRO A 267 -0.22 -20.35 -3.91
C PRO A 267 -1.48 -19.56 -4.28
N LEU A 268 -1.28 -18.38 -4.86
CA LEU A 268 -2.33 -17.48 -5.36
C LEU A 268 -1.91 -16.90 -6.71
N THR A 269 -2.75 -17.05 -7.73
CA THR A 269 -2.52 -16.44 -9.04
C THR A 269 -3.07 -15.02 -9.03
N ILE A 270 -2.29 -14.06 -9.51
CA ILE A 270 -2.70 -12.66 -9.62
C ILE A 270 -3.57 -12.52 -10.88
N PRO A 271 -4.82 -12.05 -10.77
CA PRO A 271 -5.68 -11.89 -11.94
C PRO A 271 -5.09 -10.95 -12.99
N LYS A 272 -5.35 -11.28 -14.25
CA LYS A 272 -4.92 -10.51 -15.43
C LYS A 272 -6.14 -10.24 -16.30
N GLU A 273 -6.18 -9.09 -16.95
CA GLU A 273 -7.23 -8.78 -17.92
C GLU A 273 -7.33 -9.90 -18.98
N GLY A 274 -8.56 -10.36 -19.23
CA GLY A 274 -8.84 -11.47 -20.15
C GLY A 274 -8.55 -12.87 -19.60
N MET A 275 -7.95 -13.00 -18.41
CA MET A 275 -7.77 -14.30 -17.76
C MET A 275 -9.13 -14.90 -17.39
N LYS A 276 -9.29 -16.18 -17.71
CA LYS A 276 -10.49 -16.96 -17.36
C LYS A 276 -10.24 -17.87 -16.16
N ILE A 277 -11.22 -17.98 -15.27
CA ILE A 277 -11.21 -18.93 -14.16
C ILE A 277 -12.53 -19.69 -14.08
N GLN A 278 -12.45 -20.98 -13.77
CA GLN A 278 -13.62 -21.77 -13.38
C GLN A 278 -13.99 -21.44 -11.92
N LEU A 279 -15.27 -21.23 -11.65
CA LEU A 279 -15.79 -20.83 -10.34
C LEU A 279 -16.09 -22.06 -9.48
N THR A 280 -15.03 -22.84 -9.20
CA THR A 280 -15.04 -23.87 -8.17
C THR A 280 -15.19 -23.23 -6.79
N LYS A 281 -15.60 -24.00 -5.77
CA LYS A 281 -15.69 -23.53 -4.38
C LYS A 281 -14.42 -22.79 -3.91
N GLU A 282 -13.25 -23.37 -4.20
CA GLU A 282 -11.96 -22.77 -3.85
C GLU A 282 -11.71 -21.45 -4.58
N ASN A 283 -12.03 -21.38 -5.88
CA ASN A 283 -11.86 -20.17 -6.67
C ASN A 283 -12.88 -19.09 -6.29
N ILE A 284 -14.10 -19.44 -5.89
CA ILE A 284 -15.07 -18.47 -5.36
C ILE A 284 -14.51 -17.85 -4.08
N ILE A 285 -13.99 -18.67 -3.15
CA ILE A 285 -13.38 -18.17 -1.90
C ILE A 285 -12.24 -17.20 -2.21
N LYS A 286 -11.37 -17.51 -3.19
CA LYS A 286 -10.20 -16.69 -3.54
C LYS A 286 -10.53 -15.47 -4.39
N TYR A 287 -11.44 -15.54 -5.36
CA TYR A 287 -11.57 -14.53 -6.41
C TYR A 287 -12.91 -13.80 -6.43
N ALA A 288 -13.97 -14.35 -5.82
CA ALA A 288 -15.23 -13.62 -5.71
C ALA A 288 -15.08 -12.26 -4.99
N PRO A 289 -14.18 -12.04 -4.00
CA PRO A 289 -13.98 -10.70 -3.44
C PRO A 289 -13.61 -9.66 -4.51
N VAL A 290 -12.80 -10.05 -5.50
CA VAL A 290 -12.42 -9.14 -6.61
C VAL A 290 -13.58 -8.91 -7.56
N ILE A 291 -14.29 -9.99 -7.93
CA ILE A 291 -15.45 -9.94 -8.82
C ILE A 291 -16.55 -9.05 -8.24
N MET A 292 -16.74 -9.09 -6.92
CA MET A 292 -17.75 -8.30 -6.21
C MET A 292 -17.36 -6.84 -6.08
N GLU A 293 -16.11 -6.54 -5.72
CA GLU A 293 -15.74 -5.19 -5.26
C GLU A 293 -15.08 -4.32 -6.35
N TYR A 294 -14.40 -4.94 -7.31
CA TYR A 294 -13.45 -4.22 -8.20
C TYR A 294 -13.70 -4.41 -9.69
N GLU A 295 -14.58 -5.33 -10.09
CA GLU A 295 -14.87 -5.63 -11.49
C GLU A 295 -16.10 -4.87 -12.04
N TYR A 296 -16.65 -3.95 -11.23
CA TYR A 296 -17.80 -3.09 -11.58
C TYR A 296 -18.98 -3.88 -12.16
N ASN A 297 -19.30 -5.01 -11.53
CA ASN A 297 -20.53 -5.75 -11.78
C ASN A 297 -21.63 -5.21 -10.85
N ASP A 298 -22.87 -5.14 -11.32
CA ASP A 298 -23.95 -4.49 -10.57
C ASP A 298 -24.42 -5.32 -9.36
N LYS A 299 -24.86 -6.57 -9.60
CA LYS A 299 -25.39 -7.43 -8.52
C LYS A 299 -24.69 -8.77 -8.49
N VAL A 300 -23.58 -8.83 -7.76
CA VAL A 300 -22.85 -10.08 -7.51
C VAL A 300 -23.27 -10.68 -6.18
N GLU A 301 -23.77 -11.91 -6.21
CA GLU A 301 -24.17 -12.65 -5.01
C GLU A 301 -23.42 -13.96 -4.90
N VAL A 302 -23.00 -14.31 -3.68
CA VAL A 302 -22.27 -15.54 -3.39
C VAL A 302 -23.04 -16.31 -2.33
N ALA A 303 -23.33 -17.58 -2.58
CA ALA A 303 -23.95 -18.46 -1.60
C ALA A 303 -23.04 -18.64 -0.39
N THR A 304 -23.61 -18.74 0.81
CA THR A 304 -22.85 -18.79 2.07
C THR A 304 -22.00 -20.04 2.23
N ASP A 305 -22.30 -21.10 1.49
CA ASP A 305 -21.53 -22.35 1.41
C ASP A 305 -20.51 -22.38 0.24
N PHE A 306 -20.45 -21.29 -0.54
CA PHE A 306 -19.61 -21.12 -1.71
C PHE A 306 -19.90 -22.12 -2.84
N SER A 307 -21.12 -22.66 -2.90
CA SER A 307 -21.57 -23.57 -3.97
C SER A 307 -21.82 -22.86 -5.30
N LYS A 308 -22.22 -21.58 -5.25
CA LYS A 308 -22.58 -20.77 -6.42
C LYS A 308 -22.27 -19.30 -6.25
N ILE A 309 -22.08 -18.65 -7.38
CA ILE A 309 -22.00 -17.20 -7.54
C ILE A 309 -22.88 -16.79 -8.72
N SER A 310 -23.60 -15.68 -8.58
CA SER A 310 -24.45 -15.13 -9.63
C SER A 310 -24.10 -13.67 -9.90
N ILE A 311 -24.35 -13.25 -11.14
CA ILE A 311 -24.33 -11.85 -11.57
C ILE A 311 -25.72 -11.55 -12.14
N ASP A 312 -26.39 -10.54 -11.59
CA ASP A 312 -27.75 -10.14 -11.97
C ASP A 312 -28.76 -11.30 -11.92
N GLY A 313 -28.63 -12.14 -10.89
CA GLY A 313 -29.49 -13.31 -10.66
C GLY A 313 -29.15 -14.53 -11.51
N LYS A 314 -28.25 -14.42 -12.50
CA LYS A 314 -27.81 -15.55 -13.33
C LYS A 314 -26.57 -16.21 -12.73
N GLU A 315 -26.66 -17.50 -12.43
CA GLU A 315 -25.50 -18.28 -12.00
C GLU A 315 -24.43 -18.32 -13.11
N ILE A 316 -23.18 -18.13 -12.70
CA ILE A 316 -22.02 -18.22 -13.59
C ILE A 316 -21.07 -19.31 -13.11
N LYS A 317 -20.48 -20.04 -14.06
CA LYS A 317 -19.51 -21.12 -13.81
C LYS A 317 -18.09 -20.76 -14.20
N GLU A 318 -17.92 -19.75 -15.04
CA GLU A 318 -16.64 -19.18 -15.46
C GLU A 318 -16.69 -17.66 -15.31
N TYR A 319 -15.55 -17.05 -15.00
CA TYR A 319 -15.38 -15.60 -14.98
C TYR A 319 -14.18 -15.18 -15.83
N THR A 320 -14.33 -14.07 -16.57
CA THR A 320 -13.23 -13.40 -17.29
C THR A 320 -12.95 -12.06 -16.62
N PHE A 321 -11.74 -11.86 -16.11
CA PHE A 321 -11.36 -10.59 -15.47
C PHE A 321 -11.29 -9.44 -16.48
N LYS A 322 -11.85 -8.28 -16.13
CA LYS A 322 -11.94 -7.09 -16.99
C LYS A 322 -10.78 -6.13 -16.80
N GLN A 323 -9.92 -6.34 -15.81
CA GLN A 323 -8.72 -5.53 -15.60
C GLN A 323 -7.57 -6.31 -14.98
N ASP A 324 -6.39 -5.70 -15.02
CA ASP A 324 -5.19 -6.18 -14.35
C ASP A 324 -5.22 -5.96 -12.85
N TYR A 325 -4.54 -6.85 -12.12
CA TYR A 325 -4.38 -6.78 -10.68
C TYR A 325 -2.92 -6.94 -10.25
N TYR A 326 -2.62 -6.45 -9.05
CA TYR A 326 -1.28 -6.47 -8.48
C TYR A 326 -1.32 -6.99 -7.04
N PHE A 327 -0.21 -7.59 -6.62
CA PHE A 327 0.00 -7.99 -5.23
C PHE A 327 1.10 -7.14 -4.60
N MET A 328 0.73 -6.36 -3.60
CA MET A 328 1.57 -5.35 -2.99
C MET A 328 2.01 -5.80 -1.57
N MET A 329 3.29 -5.71 -1.23
CA MET A 329 3.80 -6.01 0.11
C MET A 329 4.69 -4.89 0.64
N GLY A 330 4.72 -4.73 1.96
CA GLY A 330 5.65 -3.81 2.62
C GLY A 330 7.04 -4.42 2.77
N ASP A 331 8.06 -3.58 2.75
CA ASP A 331 9.44 -4.00 2.98
C ASP A 331 9.71 -4.32 4.46
N ASN A 332 8.91 -3.74 5.37
CA ASN A 332 8.82 -4.18 6.74
C ASN A 332 7.77 -5.30 6.87
N ARG A 333 8.17 -6.53 6.55
CA ARG A 333 7.28 -7.67 6.24
C ARG A 333 6.35 -8.06 7.38
N HIS A 334 6.77 -7.90 8.63
CA HIS A 334 5.93 -8.21 9.80
C HIS A 334 5.24 -6.97 10.38
N ASN A 335 5.54 -5.77 9.88
CA ASN A 335 4.90 -4.50 10.29
C ASN A 335 4.19 -3.81 9.11
N SER A 336 3.55 -4.60 8.26
CA SER A 336 2.89 -4.12 7.05
C SER A 336 1.54 -4.78 6.88
N GLN A 337 0.47 -4.00 7.05
CA GLN A 337 -0.83 -4.31 6.48
C GLN A 337 -0.72 -4.09 4.97
N ASP A 338 -0.84 -5.17 4.19
CA ASP A 338 -0.65 -5.19 2.74
C ASP A 338 -1.55 -6.24 2.04
N SER A 339 -1.27 -6.60 0.78
CA SER A 339 -2.11 -7.52 0.00
C SER A 339 -2.30 -8.89 0.64
N ARG A 340 -1.45 -9.31 1.59
CA ARG A 340 -1.70 -10.51 2.39
C ARG A 340 -2.96 -10.39 3.26
N TYR A 341 -3.38 -9.18 3.62
CA TYR A 341 -4.48 -8.91 4.52
C TYR A 341 -5.77 -8.52 3.77
N TRP A 342 -5.65 -7.70 2.71
CA TRP A 342 -6.81 -7.20 1.96
C TRP A 342 -6.97 -7.77 0.54
N GLY A 343 -5.99 -8.52 0.04
CA GLY A 343 -6.00 -9.07 -1.30
C GLY A 343 -5.42 -8.13 -2.36
N PHE A 344 -5.93 -8.24 -3.58
CA PHE A 344 -5.33 -7.61 -4.76
C PHE A 344 -5.55 -6.09 -4.84
N VAL A 345 -4.65 -5.42 -5.56
CA VAL A 345 -4.77 -4.00 -5.93
C VAL A 345 -5.17 -3.91 -7.42
N PRO A 346 -6.35 -3.38 -7.76
CA PRO A 346 -6.77 -3.26 -9.16
C PRO A 346 -5.98 -2.18 -9.92
N ARG A 347 -5.87 -2.29 -11.25
CA ARG A 347 -5.13 -1.34 -12.09
C ARG A 347 -5.62 0.10 -11.98
N ASP A 348 -6.91 0.32 -11.82
CA ASP A 348 -7.49 1.67 -11.65
C ASP A 348 -7.18 2.33 -10.29
N HIS A 349 -6.72 1.56 -9.30
CA HIS A 349 -6.26 2.06 -8.00
C HIS A 349 -4.80 2.53 -8.04
N VAL A 350 -4.00 2.12 -9.03
CA VAL A 350 -2.60 2.54 -9.16
C VAL A 350 -2.51 4.04 -9.45
N VAL A 351 -1.79 4.79 -8.61
CA VAL A 351 -1.57 6.23 -8.77
C VAL A 351 -0.31 6.49 -9.58
N GLY A 352 0.81 5.85 -9.23
CA GLY A 352 2.07 6.07 -9.93
C GLY A 352 3.28 5.40 -9.26
N LYS A 353 4.45 5.58 -9.87
CA LYS A 353 5.73 5.06 -9.37
C LYS A 353 6.30 6.00 -8.32
N ALA A 354 6.66 5.49 -7.15
CA ALA A 354 7.46 6.25 -6.19
C ALA A 354 8.83 6.51 -6.82
N TRP A 355 9.14 7.78 -7.11
CA TRP A 355 10.26 8.12 -8.00
C TRP A 355 11.51 8.52 -7.22
N PHE A 356 11.43 9.57 -6.41
CA PHE A 356 12.56 10.01 -5.58
C PHE A 356 12.08 10.64 -4.27
N THR A 357 12.87 10.45 -3.21
CA THR A 357 12.72 11.11 -1.91
C THR A 357 13.42 12.46 -1.99
N TRP A 358 12.70 13.58 -1.84
CA TRP A 358 13.26 14.93 -1.96
C TRP A 358 13.61 15.54 -0.59
N LEU A 359 12.92 15.14 0.47
CA LEU A 359 13.18 15.54 1.84
C LEU A 359 13.01 14.36 2.78
N SER A 360 13.79 14.28 3.84
CA SER A 360 13.65 13.28 4.88
C SER A 360 13.85 13.89 6.25
N LEU A 361 12.83 13.82 7.09
CA LEU A 361 12.83 14.34 8.45
C LEU A 361 12.68 13.20 9.45
N ASN A 362 13.56 13.14 10.45
CA ASN A 362 13.42 12.22 11.56
C ASN A 362 12.37 12.76 12.55
N PRO A 363 11.21 12.10 12.71
CA PRO A 363 10.18 12.57 13.65
C PRO A 363 10.70 12.66 15.09
N ASN A 364 11.66 11.80 15.47
CA ASN A 364 12.16 11.65 16.84
C ASN A 364 13.31 12.60 17.21
N LYS A 365 13.75 13.47 16.28
CA LYS A 365 14.82 14.44 16.52
C LYS A 365 14.33 15.87 16.45
N GLY A 366 15.03 16.79 17.12
CA GLY A 366 14.82 18.23 17.04
C GLY A 366 15.58 18.84 15.86
N LEU A 367 15.22 20.06 15.47
CA LEU A 367 15.78 20.74 14.29
C LEU A 367 17.32 20.79 14.33
N PHE A 368 17.88 21.17 15.47
CA PHE A 368 19.33 21.28 15.70
C PHE A 368 20.00 19.99 16.18
N SER A 369 19.24 18.91 16.45
CA SER A 369 19.77 17.62 16.90
C SER A 369 19.73 16.53 15.81
N GLY A 370 19.67 16.94 14.54
CA GLY A 370 19.69 16.04 13.39
C GLY A 370 18.31 15.65 12.87
N LYS A 371 17.37 16.61 12.79
CA LYS A 371 16.06 16.42 12.15
C LYS A 371 16.20 15.97 10.70
N ILE A 372 17.07 16.61 9.94
CA ILE A 372 17.22 16.33 8.52
C ILE A 372 18.12 15.10 8.33
N ARG A 373 17.61 14.08 7.63
CA ARG A 373 18.39 12.89 7.24
C ARG A 373 19.06 13.14 5.89
N TRP A 374 20.17 13.89 5.89
CA TRP A 374 20.87 14.31 4.67
C TRP A 374 21.18 13.18 3.68
N GLY A 375 21.60 12.00 4.17
CA GLY A 375 21.89 10.83 3.34
C GLY A 375 20.67 10.18 2.65
N ARG A 376 19.46 10.70 2.89
CA ARG A 376 18.21 10.25 2.25
C ARG A 376 17.60 11.32 1.34
N MET A 377 18.16 12.52 1.27
CA MET A 377 17.66 13.57 0.38
C MET A 377 18.07 13.30 -1.08
N PHE A 378 17.19 13.67 -2.01
CA PHE A 378 17.36 13.53 -3.46
C PHE A 378 17.76 12.12 -3.92
N ARG A 379 17.24 11.09 -3.24
CA ARG A 379 17.57 9.69 -3.53
C ARG A 379 16.47 9.03 -4.37
N GLY A 380 16.88 8.30 -5.41
CA GLY A 380 15.98 7.40 -6.14
C GLY A 380 15.39 6.32 -5.22
N ILE A 381 14.15 5.93 -5.53
CA ILE A 381 13.43 4.88 -4.81
C ILE A 381 13.49 3.60 -5.63
N ASN A 382 14.19 2.60 -5.11
CA ASN A 382 14.37 1.28 -5.75
C ASN A 382 13.87 0.15 -4.86
#